data_AF-A0A3D9ZXB8-F1
#
_entry.id   AF-A0A3D9ZXB8-F1
#
_cell.length_a   1.000
_cell.length_b   1.000
_cell.length_c   1.000
_cell.angle_alpha   90.00
_cell.angle_beta   90.00
_cell.angle_gamma   90.00
#
_symmetry.space_group_name_H-M   'P 1'
#
loop_
_entity.id
_entity.type
_entity.pdbx_description
1 polymer ?
#
loop_
_entity_poly.entity_id
_entity_poly.type
_entity_poly.pdbx_seq_one_letter_code
_entity_poly.pdbx_strand_id
1 'polypeptide(L)'
;MKPGRNPLFDELKSVHAMLRRDLATVRKLADAAAGGAPARDVRSGLTKLKSNGPLFQLRVNCLSYCQTVHGHHHNEDEGLFPAVVRAAPHLRGTVAKLKADHRLVADLLDQVEGAARQLGGNDMAPRRKLVEALRALSDHLLEHLAFEEAELKPVLATWTRWPGRR
;
A
#
# COMPACT_ATOMS: atom_id res chain seq x y z
N MET A 1 10.23 30.42 3.06
CA MET A 1 10.22 28.94 3.01
C MET A 1 11.12 28.46 4.14
N LYS A 2 10.65 27.64 5.09
CA LYS A 2 11.54 27.11 6.15
C LYS A 2 12.57 26.17 5.49
N PRO A 3 13.88 26.24 5.84
CA PRO A 3 14.85 25.27 5.36
C PRO A 3 14.42 23.88 5.82
N GLY A 4 14.27 22.92 4.90
CA GLY A 4 14.05 21.50 5.22
C GLY A 4 12.64 20.93 5.01
N ARG A 5 11.62 21.70 4.59
CA ARG A 5 10.32 21.14 4.14
C ARG A 5 10.29 21.02 2.63
N ASN A 6 10.12 19.80 2.12
CA ASN A 6 9.81 19.54 0.72
C ASN A 6 8.33 19.13 0.61
N PRO A 7 7.47 19.92 -0.07
CA PRO A 7 6.04 19.67 -0.10
C PRO A 7 5.65 18.33 -0.75
N LEU A 8 6.44 17.83 -1.70
CA LEU A 8 6.16 16.56 -2.39
C LEU A 8 6.49 15.36 -1.49
N PHE A 9 7.60 15.44 -0.76
CA PHE A 9 7.94 14.41 0.22
C PHE A 9 6.97 14.43 1.41
N ASP A 10 6.53 15.61 1.85
CA ASP A 10 5.49 15.76 2.87
C ASP A 10 4.16 15.12 2.40
N GLU A 11 3.81 15.29 1.12
CA GLU A 11 2.62 14.68 0.51
C GLU A 11 2.71 13.15 0.46
N LEU A 12 3.83 12.59 -0.02
CA LEU A 12 4.10 11.15 -0.01
C LEU A 12 3.94 10.58 1.42
N LYS A 13 4.59 11.22 2.40
CA LYS A 13 4.49 10.82 3.80
C LYS A 13 3.08 10.91 4.37
N SER A 14 2.29 11.88 3.93
CA SER A 14 0.88 12.01 4.33
C SER A 14 0.07 10.80 3.87
N VAL A 15 0.20 10.42 2.59
CA VAL A 15 -0.42 9.21 2.04
C VAL A 15 0.03 7.98 2.81
N HIS A 16 1.34 7.81 3.02
CA HIS A 16 1.88 6.66 3.76
C HIS A 16 1.39 6.60 5.21
N ALA A 17 1.22 7.76 5.86
CA ALA A 17 0.67 7.80 7.21
C ALA A 17 -0.78 7.30 7.25
N MET A 18 -1.58 7.51 6.19
CA MET A 18 -2.92 6.93 6.11
C MET A 18 -2.86 5.41 5.97
N LEU A 19 -1.96 4.90 5.12
CA LEU A 19 -1.76 3.46 4.93
C LEU A 19 -1.29 2.78 6.20
N ARG A 20 -0.38 3.41 6.96
CA ARG A 20 0.06 2.88 8.26
C ARG A 20 -1.08 2.75 9.27
N ARG A 21 -2.08 3.65 9.24
CA ARG A 21 -3.28 3.52 10.09
C ARG A 21 -4.16 2.34 9.69
N ASP A 22 -4.31 2.11 8.40
CA ASP A 22 -5.03 0.92 7.89
C ASP A 22 -4.29 -0.36 8.25
N LEU A 23 -2.95 -0.39 8.12
CA LEU A 23 -2.13 -1.54 8.50
C LEU A 23 -2.19 -1.84 10.00
N ALA A 24 -2.32 -0.82 10.85
CA ALA A 24 -2.60 -1.03 12.27
C ALA A 24 -3.94 -1.74 12.49
N THR A 25 -4.93 -1.48 11.64
CA THR A 25 -6.23 -2.19 11.67
C THR A 25 -6.10 -3.60 11.12
N VAL A 26 -5.32 -3.83 10.05
CA VAL A 26 -4.97 -5.15 9.53
C VAL A 26 -4.35 -6.03 10.61
N ARG A 27 -3.37 -5.52 11.36
CA ARG A 27 -2.73 -6.24 12.47
C ARG A 27 -3.72 -6.61 13.57
N LYS A 28 -4.60 -5.67 13.98
CA LYS A 28 -5.67 -5.96 14.95
C LYS A 28 -6.62 -7.07 14.46
N LEU A 29 -6.96 -7.08 13.17
CA LEU A 29 -7.79 -8.13 12.58
C LEU A 29 -7.08 -9.48 12.55
N ALA A 30 -5.77 -9.49 12.25
CA ALA A 30 -4.97 -10.71 12.31
C ALA A 30 -4.92 -11.27 13.74
N ASP A 31 -4.69 -10.43 14.74
CA ASP A 31 -4.65 -10.84 16.15
C ASP A 31 -6.01 -11.33 16.65
N ALA A 32 -7.11 -10.64 16.28
CA ALA A 32 -8.46 -11.07 16.60
C ALA A 32 -8.79 -12.43 15.95
N ALA A 33 -8.43 -12.61 14.67
CA ALA A 33 -8.63 -13.87 13.97
C ALA A 33 -7.80 -15.00 14.60
N ALA A 34 -6.54 -14.75 14.96
CA ALA A 34 -5.68 -15.70 15.66
C ALA A 34 -6.23 -16.06 17.06
N GLY A 35 -6.78 -15.08 17.77
CA GLY A 35 -7.43 -15.23 19.07
C GLY A 35 -8.83 -15.88 19.03
N GLY A 36 -9.27 -16.36 17.88
CA GLY A 36 -10.54 -17.09 17.76
C GLY A 36 -11.80 -16.21 17.65
N ALA A 37 -11.66 -14.92 17.34
CA ALA A 37 -12.81 -14.03 17.15
C ALA A 37 -13.81 -14.60 16.13
N PRO A 38 -15.13 -14.40 16.30
CA PRO A 38 -16.14 -14.92 15.38
C PRO A 38 -15.87 -14.51 13.93
N ALA A 39 -16.03 -15.44 12.99
CA ALA A 39 -15.77 -15.19 11.57
C ALA A 39 -16.57 -13.99 11.01
N ARG A 40 -17.80 -13.78 11.52
CA ARG A 40 -18.63 -12.62 11.17
C ARG A 40 -17.98 -11.28 11.54
N ASP A 41 -17.28 -11.21 12.67
CA ASP A 41 -16.71 -9.97 13.20
C ASP A 41 -15.44 -9.63 12.42
N VAL A 42 -14.60 -10.64 12.14
CA VAL A 42 -13.42 -10.51 11.28
C VAL A 42 -13.82 -10.07 9.87
N ARG A 43 -14.82 -10.71 9.26
CA ARG A 43 -15.33 -10.31 7.93
C ARG A 43 -15.90 -8.90 7.92
N SER A 44 -16.66 -8.51 8.95
CA SER A 44 -17.19 -7.15 9.07
C SER A 44 -16.06 -6.11 9.15
N GLY A 45 -15.01 -6.40 9.92
CA GLY A 45 -13.82 -5.56 10.01
C GLY A 45 -13.11 -5.39 8.67
N LEU A 46 -12.94 -6.49 7.91
CA LEU A 46 -12.36 -6.45 6.57
C LEU A 46 -13.23 -5.67 5.58
N THR A 47 -14.56 -5.85 5.62
CA THR A 47 -15.48 -5.06 4.79
C THR A 47 -15.38 -3.57 5.09
N LYS A 48 -15.32 -3.17 6.37
CA LYS A 48 -15.14 -1.76 6.76
C LYS A 48 -13.82 -1.20 6.25
N LEU A 49 -12.73 -1.97 6.38
CA LEU A 49 -11.42 -1.60 5.87
C LEU A 49 -11.45 -1.46 4.33
N LYS A 50 -12.18 -2.34 3.64
CA LYS A 50 -12.36 -2.27 2.19
C LYS A 50 -13.16 -1.06 1.73
N SER A 51 -14.24 -0.73 2.44
CA SER A 51 -15.14 0.38 2.06
C SER A 51 -14.58 1.75 2.41
N ASN A 52 -13.84 1.87 3.51
CA ASN A 52 -13.48 3.15 4.10
C ASN A 52 -11.97 3.40 4.18
N GLY A 53 -11.14 2.39 3.92
CA GLY A 53 -9.69 2.46 4.09
C GLY A 53 -8.95 2.75 2.77
N PRO A 54 -8.00 3.71 2.74
CA PRO A 54 -7.13 3.92 1.59
C PRO A 54 -6.36 2.65 1.15
N LEU A 55 -6.10 1.68 2.03
CA LEU A 55 -5.36 0.44 1.71
C LEU A 55 -6.04 -0.43 0.64
N PHE A 56 -7.37 -0.54 0.66
CA PHE A 56 -8.10 -1.34 -0.33
C PHE A 56 -8.56 -0.50 -1.52
N GLN A 57 -8.67 0.82 -1.34
CA GLN A 57 -8.73 1.74 -2.48
C GLN A 57 -7.40 1.71 -3.26
N LEU A 58 -6.27 1.47 -2.58
CA LEU A 58 -4.99 1.15 -3.21
C LEU A 58 -5.00 -0.19 -3.95
N ARG A 59 -5.89 -1.15 -3.71
CA ARG A 59 -5.99 -2.33 -4.60
C ARG A 59 -6.38 -1.90 -6.04
N VAL A 60 -7.27 -0.91 -6.12
CA VAL A 60 -7.62 -0.25 -7.37
C VAL A 60 -6.48 0.68 -7.80
N ASN A 61 -5.74 1.31 -6.89
CA ASN A 61 -4.60 2.15 -7.29
C ASN A 61 -3.31 1.34 -7.56
N CYS A 62 -2.65 0.60 -6.68
CA CYS A 62 -1.44 -0.21 -6.99
C CYS A 62 -1.44 -1.00 -8.32
N LEU A 63 -2.60 -1.48 -8.82
CA LEU A 63 -2.73 -2.04 -10.17
C LEU A 63 -3.26 -1.06 -11.25
N SER A 64 -4.21 -0.16 -10.95
CA SER A 64 -4.72 0.85 -11.93
C SER A 64 -3.92 2.17 -11.96
N TYR A 65 -2.98 2.33 -11.03
CA TYR A 65 -1.82 3.23 -11.05
C TYR A 65 -0.84 2.70 -12.09
N CYS A 66 -0.69 1.36 -12.17
CA CYS A 66 0.04 0.64 -13.23
C CYS A 66 -0.73 0.57 -14.58
N GLN A 67 -2.05 0.76 -14.62
CA GLN A 67 -2.85 0.47 -15.82
C GLN A 67 -4.15 1.29 -16.07
N THR A 68 -4.26 2.53 -15.59
CA THR A 68 -5.24 3.58 -16.00
C THR A 68 -6.55 3.73 -15.17
N VAL A 69 -6.78 4.99 -14.74
CA VAL A 69 -8.04 5.77 -14.49
C VAL A 69 -8.95 5.47 -13.27
N HIS A 70 -9.11 6.50 -12.41
CA HIS A 70 -10.33 7.33 -12.41
C HIS A 70 -10.08 8.77 -11.95
N GLY A 71 -10.54 9.73 -12.76
CA GLY A 71 -11.27 10.89 -12.21
C GLY A 71 -10.66 12.27 -12.40
N HIS A 72 -9.40 12.53 -12.05
CA HIS A 72 -8.82 13.87 -12.27
C HIS A 72 -7.29 13.99 -12.20
N HIS A 73 -6.54 12.88 -12.17
CA HIS A 73 -5.09 12.95 -12.20
C HIS A 73 -4.55 11.94 -13.20
N HIS A 74 -3.99 12.49 -14.27
CA HIS A 74 -3.30 11.79 -15.33
C HIS A 74 -2.01 11.16 -14.79
N ASN A 75 -1.93 9.83 -14.92
CA ASN A 75 -0.78 8.92 -14.91
C ASN A 75 0.36 9.15 -13.92
N GLU A 76 0.40 8.34 -12.86
CA GLU A 76 1.52 8.37 -11.93
C GLU A 76 2.55 7.21 -12.12
N ASP A 77 2.23 6.05 -12.72
CA ASP A 77 3.28 5.10 -13.20
C ASP A 77 3.97 5.50 -14.51
N GLU A 78 3.35 6.37 -15.33
CA GLU A 78 4.03 7.01 -16.47
C GLU A 78 4.68 8.36 -16.10
N GLY A 79 4.34 8.91 -14.93
CA GLY A 79 4.79 10.21 -14.46
C GLY A 79 5.95 10.13 -13.48
N LEU A 80 5.71 9.61 -12.27
CA LEU A 80 6.63 9.71 -11.13
C LEU A 80 7.89 8.87 -11.32
N PHE A 81 7.76 7.54 -11.43
CA PHE A 81 8.92 6.65 -11.53
C PHE A 81 9.78 6.90 -12.79
N PRO A 82 9.20 7.14 -13.98
CA PRO A 82 9.99 7.59 -15.12
C PRO A 82 10.70 8.92 -14.87
N ALA A 83 10.08 9.88 -14.19
CA ALA A 83 10.73 11.13 -13.83
C ALA A 83 11.85 10.95 -12.80
N VAL A 84 11.67 10.08 -11.81
CA VAL A 84 12.72 9.68 -10.87
C VAL A 84 13.90 9.10 -11.62
N VAL A 85 13.68 8.15 -12.55
CA VAL A 85 14.76 7.56 -13.34
C VAL A 85 15.43 8.57 -14.27
N ARG A 86 14.69 9.55 -14.83
CA ARG A 86 15.28 10.63 -15.64
C ARG A 86 16.15 11.57 -14.80
N ALA A 87 15.67 11.96 -13.62
CA ALA A 87 16.38 12.88 -12.73
C ALA A 87 17.55 12.21 -11.99
N ALA A 88 17.42 10.92 -11.68
CA ALA A 88 18.38 10.12 -10.93
C ALA A 88 18.52 8.71 -11.54
N PRO A 89 19.28 8.55 -12.65
CA PRO A 89 19.41 7.27 -13.36
C PRO A 89 19.97 6.12 -12.51
N HIS A 90 20.71 6.42 -11.44
CA HIS A 90 21.21 5.42 -10.49
C HIS A 90 20.09 4.73 -9.69
N LEU A 91 18.89 5.33 -9.59
CA LEU A 91 17.72 4.76 -8.89
C LEU A 91 16.91 3.77 -9.74
N ARG A 92 17.39 3.36 -10.92
CA ARG A 92 16.70 2.35 -11.75
C ARG A 92 16.42 1.05 -11.01
N GLY A 93 17.39 0.57 -10.22
CA GLY A 93 17.25 -0.63 -9.39
C GLY A 93 16.19 -0.45 -8.30
N THR A 94 16.23 0.69 -7.59
CA THR A 94 15.23 1.08 -6.59
C THR A 94 13.82 1.09 -7.17
N VAL A 95 13.61 1.75 -8.31
CA VAL A 95 12.30 1.82 -8.98
C VAL A 95 11.83 0.43 -9.43
N ALA A 96 12.72 -0.42 -9.93
CA ALA A 96 12.37 -1.79 -10.30
C ALA A 96 11.90 -2.60 -9.09
N LYS A 97 12.57 -2.46 -7.94
CA LYS A 97 12.14 -3.08 -6.68
C LYS A 97 10.77 -2.56 -6.23
N LEU A 98 10.56 -1.24 -6.21
CA LEU A 98 9.26 -0.65 -5.82
C LEU A 98 8.11 -1.19 -6.67
N LYS A 99 8.31 -1.31 -7.99
CA LYS A 99 7.33 -1.92 -8.89
C LYS A 99 7.08 -3.41 -8.60
N ALA A 100 8.10 -4.16 -8.18
CA ALA A 100 7.94 -5.55 -7.78
C ALA A 100 7.16 -5.67 -6.46
N ASP A 101 7.48 -4.83 -5.47
CA ASP A 101 6.76 -4.76 -4.20
C ASP A 101 5.27 -4.43 -4.44
N HIS A 102 4.94 -3.50 -5.35
CA HIS A 102 3.54 -3.19 -5.70
C HIS A 102 2.74 -4.40 -6.18
N ARG A 103 3.36 -5.25 -7.02
CA ARG A 103 2.72 -6.50 -7.50
C ARG A 103 2.50 -7.47 -6.36
N LEU A 104 3.50 -7.64 -5.49
CA LEU A 104 3.39 -8.52 -4.33
C LEU A 104 2.31 -8.03 -3.35
N VAL A 105 2.20 -6.72 -3.10
CA VAL A 105 1.12 -6.15 -2.29
C VAL A 105 -0.26 -6.44 -2.90
N ALA A 106 -0.40 -6.33 -4.22
CA ALA A 106 -1.64 -6.67 -4.90
C ALA A 106 -2.01 -8.15 -4.74
N ASP A 107 -1.04 -9.06 -4.92
CA ASP A 107 -1.22 -10.50 -4.72
C ASP A 107 -1.60 -10.83 -3.26
N LEU A 108 -1.00 -10.15 -2.28
CA LEU A 108 -1.32 -10.32 -0.86
C LEU A 108 -2.73 -9.83 -0.52
N LEU A 109 -3.17 -8.72 -1.13
CA LEU A 109 -4.55 -8.24 -0.99
C LEU A 109 -5.55 -9.25 -1.58
N ASP A 110 -5.23 -9.87 -2.72
CA ASP A 110 -6.04 -10.95 -3.30
C ASP A 110 -6.11 -12.19 -2.40
N GLN A 111 -4.99 -12.58 -1.78
CA GLN A 111 -4.95 -13.67 -0.82
C GLN A 111 -5.79 -13.38 0.43
N VAL A 112 -5.73 -12.15 0.97
CA VAL A 112 -6.57 -11.72 2.10
C VAL A 112 -8.05 -11.83 1.74
N GLU A 113 -8.45 -11.34 0.56
CA GLU A 113 -9.84 -11.44 0.12
C GLU A 113 -10.28 -12.90 -0.11
N GLY A 114 -9.43 -13.72 -0.72
CA GLY A 114 -9.68 -15.14 -0.93
C GLY A 114 -9.88 -15.90 0.38
N ALA A 115 -8.98 -15.69 1.35
CA ALA A 115 -9.06 -16.31 2.66
C ALA A 115 -10.28 -15.82 3.45
N ALA A 116 -10.62 -14.54 3.36
CA ALA A 116 -11.80 -13.97 4.01
C ALA A 116 -13.11 -14.57 3.49
N ARG A 117 -13.20 -14.87 2.18
CA ARG A 117 -14.36 -15.57 1.59
C ARG A 117 -14.50 -17.01 2.09
N GLN A 118 -13.38 -17.66 2.42
CA GLN A 118 -13.36 -19.04 2.93
C GLN A 118 -13.59 -19.14 4.44
N LEU A 119 -13.60 -18.02 5.17
CA LEU A 119 -13.94 -18.05 6.59
C LEU A 119 -15.39 -18.52 6.80
N GLY A 120 -15.57 -19.65 7.50
CA GLY A 120 -16.88 -20.18 7.87
C GLY A 120 -16.79 -21.16 9.05
N GLY A 121 -17.85 -21.23 9.85
CA GLY A 121 -17.95 -22.16 10.99
C GLY A 121 -16.78 -22.06 11.98
N ASN A 122 -16.33 -23.21 12.46
CA ASN A 122 -15.18 -23.38 13.36
C ASN A 122 -13.92 -23.90 12.62
N ASP A 123 -13.85 -23.76 11.29
CA ASP A 123 -12.70 -24.26 10.54
C ASP A 123 -11.45 -23.42 10.83
N MET A 124 -10.40 -24.10 11.28
CA MET A 124 -9.12 -23.49 11.64
C MET A 124 -8.21 -23.26 10.43
N ALA A 125 -8.37 -24.01 9.34
CA ALA A 125 -7.46 -23.89 8.19
C ALA A 125 -7.65 -22.57 7.41
N PRO A 126 -8.87 -22.15 7.02
CA PRO A 126 -9.09 -20.83 6.40
C PRO A 126 -8.71 -19.68 7.32
N ARG A 127 -8.92 -19.84 8.64
CA ARG A 127 -8.52 -18.86 9.66
C ARG A 127 -7.01 -18.67 9.70
N ARG A 128 -6.23 -19.76 9.73
CA ARG A 128 -4.76 -19.67 9.69
C ARG A 128 -4.27 -18.97 8.42
N LYS A 129 -4.80 -19.35 7.25
CA LYS A 129 -4.47 -18.70 5.97
C LYS A 129 -4.75 -17.20 5.98
N LEU A 130 -5.88 -16.78 6.56
CA LEU A 130 -6.20 -15.36 6.66
C LEU A 130 -5.21 -14.63 7.58
N VAL A 131 -4.87 -15.20 8.74
CA VAL A 131 -3.90 -14.61 9.67
C VAL A 131 -2.55 -14.46 9.00
N GLU A 132 -2.07 -15.48 8.30
CA GLU A 132 -0.83 -15.46 7.53
C GLU A 132 -0.85 -14.36 6.46
N ALA A 133 -1.92 -14.28 5.66
CA ALA A 133 -2.05 -13.27 4.61
C ALA A 133 -2.10 -11.83 5.16
N LEU A 134 -2.84 -11.60 6.26
CA LEU A 134 -2.92 -10.28 6.90
C LEU A 134 -1.57 -9.83 7.48
N ARG A 135 -0.83 -10.75 8.10
CA ARG A 135 0.53 -10.48 8.62
C ARG A 135 1.50 -10.18 7.49
N ALA A 136 1.53 -11.03 6.46
CA ALA A 136 2.38 -10.83 5.29
C ALA A 136 2.09 -9.50 4.59
N LEU A 137 0.81 -9.14 4.38
CA LEU A 137 0.42 -7.86 3.82
C LEU A 137 0.95 -6.69 4.67
N SER A 138 0.75 -6.76 6.00
CA SER A 138 1.17 -5.67 6.86
C SER A 138 2.69 -5.52 6.92
N ASP A 139 3.42 -6.61 7.04
CA ASP A 139 4.87 -6.56 7.21
C ASP A 139 5.54 -6.09 5.91
N HIS A 140 5.13 -6.66 4.78
CA HIS A 140 5.68 -6.28 3.48
C HIS A 140 5.34 -4.83 3.11
N LEU A 141 4.09 -4.38 3.31
CA LEU A 141 3.74 -3.00 2.98
C LEU A 141 4.43 -2.00 3.91
N LEU A 142 4.62 -2.30 5.20
CA LEU A 142 5.40 -1.41 6.09
C LEU A 142 6.85 -1.27 5.65
N GLU A 143 7.49 -2.38 5.26
CA GLU A 143 8.86 -2.38 4.72
C GLU A 143 8.93 -1.57 3.43
N HIS A 144 8.00 -1.81 2.51
CA HIS A 144 7.89 -1.08 1.25
C HIS A 144 7.79 0.45 1.47
N LEU A 145 6.86 0.90 2.33
CA LEU A 145 6.68 2.33 2.60
C LEU A 145 7.92 2.98 3.22
N ALA A 146 8.64 2.25 4.09
CA ALA A 146 9.88 2.72 4.69
C ALA A 146 11.01 2.83 3.66
N PHE A 147 11.13 1.82 2.79
CA PHE A 147 12.12 1.79 1.71
C PHE A 147 11.88 2.93 0.71
N GLU A 148 10.64 3.11 0.25
CA GLU A 148 10.29 4.19 -0.68
C GLU A 148 10.60 5.58 -0.10
N GLU A 149 10.21 5.82 1.16
CA GLU A 149 10.51 7.09 1.83
C GLU A 149 12.01 7.34 1.96
N ALA A 150 12.82 6.33 2.26
CA ALA A 150 14.25 6.48 2.39
C ALA A 150 14.93 6.79 1.05
N GLU A 151 14.55 6.05 0.02
CA GLU A 151 15.22 6.07 -1.28
C GLU A 151 14.78 7.24 -2.17
N LEU A 152 13.51 7.63 -2.11
CA LEU A 152 12.99 8.72 -2.94
C LEU A 152 13.17 10.10 -2.30
N LYS A 153 13.39 10.19 -0.99
CA LYS A 153 13.59 11.48 -0.32
C LYS A 153 14.66 12.35 -0.97
N PRO A 154 15.88 11.86 -1.29
CA PRO A 154 16.93 12.71 -1.87
C PRO A 154 16.52 13.32 -3.21
N VAL A 155 15.87 12.54 -4.08
CA VAL A 155 15.44 13.04 -5.40
C VAL A 155 14.23 13.97 -5.27
N LEU A 156 13.23 13.60 -4.47
CA LEU A 156 12.03 14.42 -4.26
C LEU A 156 12.39 15.76 -3.62
N ALA A 157 13.39 15.80 -2.72
CA ALA A 157 13.89 17.02 -2.10
C ALA A 157 14.36 18.08 -3.11
N THR A 158 14.78 17.66 -4.32
CA THR A 158 15.22 18.56 -5.39
C THR A 158 14.08 19.13 -6.23
N TRP A 159 12.85 18.60 -6.06
CA TRP A 159 11.71 18.97 -6.88
C TRP A 159 10.81 19.98 -6.16
N THR A 160 10.28 20.95 -6.91
CA THR A 160 9.35 21.98 -6.42
C THR A 160 7.90 21.75 -6.85
N ARG A 161 7.69 20.84 -7.81
CA ARG A 161 6.37 20.40 -8.31
C ARG A 161 6.45 18.95 -8.80
N TRP A 162 5.31 18.24 -8.78
CA TRP A 162 5.23 16.91 -9.37
C TRP A 162 5.50 16.97 -10.89
N PRO A 163 6.31 16.06 -11.45
CA PRO A 163 6.46 15.91 -12.89
C PRO A 163 5.11 15.65 -13.54
N GLY A 164 4.78 16.38 -14.62
CA GLY A 164 3.52 16.18 -15.37
C GLY A 164 2.32 16.99 -14.88
N ARG A 165 2.39 17.67 -13.73
CA ARG A 165 1.41 18.73 -13.38
C ARG A 165 1.83 20.05 -14.04
N ARG A 166 0.98 20.57 -14.94
CA ARG A 166 1.14 21.93 -15.49
C ARG A 166 0.89 22.96 -14.41
#